data_AF-A0A6A5TGJ7-F1
#
_entry.id   AF-A0A6A5TGJ7-F1
#
_cell.length_a   1.000
_cell.length_b   1.000
_cell.length_c   1.000
_cell.angle_alpha   90.00
_cell.angle_beta   90.00
_cell.angle_gamma   90.00
#
_symmetry.space_group_name_H-M   'P 1'
#
loop_
_entity.id
_entity.type
_entity.pdbx_description
1 polymer ?
#
loop_
_entity_poly.entity_id
_entity_poly.type
_entity_poly.pdbx_seq_one_letter_code
_entity_poly.pdbx_strand_id
1 'polypeptide(L)'
;MAKPKDLHALIALTQSTQALLTHYRSSLAPPNDPSASEISTNELSNPLDVIKATTTLLKSHATTLSLLLLTPPLTPSVIIAKLGDVSSGPLSGMVTAAAYTPQEGQKGDVGNIVRVEVRAQVQRLLGTWGYVLGMVLKMAERRQDGDGKAKGEGPTESERQEVLSAIGVVWEACDALLKLCADGVVGLVVKKAQELRAVLLDAIEELKEWGEDIDEDDEDEAKGSDKEDDGFGDEDDIFSASNKLGKDDKELKQLLDTSIKRLKMVGMLYQALIKRRLKTYPASSISEPTTATTNGTTLSPSKTLDELMGLLKTIPETVDDLASAFYDLDEDEAKQILEKCCNEAKHAIELVRHSWTGSEDEFTIWSKKWVSSL
;
A
#
# COMPACT_ATOMS: atom_id res chain seq x y z
N MET A 1 -19.89 25.28 -32.81
CA MET A 1 -20.97 24.31 -32.52
C MET A 1 -20.46 22.91 -32.83
N ALA A 2 -20.55 21.98 -31.88
CA ALA A 2 -20.18 20.57 -32.09
C ALA A 2 -21.17 19.90 -33.07
N LYS A 3 -20.67 19.12 -34.04
CA LYS A 3 -21.56 18.37 -34.94
C LYS A 3 -22.08 17.11 -34.22
N PRO A 4 -23.35 16.71 -34.39
CA PRO A 4 -23.92 15.52 -33.75
C PRO A 4 -23.11 14.23 -33.99
N LYS A 5 -22.48 14.10 -35.17
CA LYS A 5 -21.60 12.98 -35.50
C LYS A 5 -20.35 12.91 -34.62
N ASP A 6 -19.80 14.06 -34.23
CA ASP A 6 -18.58 14.15 -33.43
C ASP A 6 -18.86 13.77 -31.96
N LEU A 7 -20.07 14.05 -31.46
CA LEU A 7 -20.49 13.62 -30.11
C LEU A 7 -20.69 12.11 -30.02
N HIS A 8 -21.31 11.50 -31.04
CA HIS A 8 -21.49 10.05 -31.09
C HIS A 8 -20.13 9.32 -31.16
N ALA A 9 -19.20 9.84 -31.96
CA ALA A 9 -17.84 9.31 -32.03
C ALA A 9 -17.09 9.42 -30.68
N LEU A 10 -17.28 10.52 -29.94
CA LEU A 10 -16.70 10.72 -28.62
C LEU A 10 -17.25 9.70 -27.61
N ILE A 11 -18.56 9.47 -27.62
CA ILE A 11 -19.23 8.48 -26.75
C ILE A 11 -18.67 7.07 -27.03
N ALA A 12 -18.65 6.67 -28.30
CA ALA A 12 -18.15 5.36 -28.70
C ALA A 12 -16.68 5.15 -28.33
N LEU A 13 -15.83 6.16 -28.56
CA LEU A 13 -14.41 6.10 -28.17
C LEU A 13 -14.24 6.01 -26.65
N THR A 14 -15.03 6.76 -25.89
CA THR A 14 -14.96 6.77 -24.42
C THR A 14 -15.33 5.41 -23.84
N GLN A 15 -16.41 4.80 -24.36
CA GLN A 15 -16.83 3.44 -23.97
C GLN A 15 -15.78 2.38 -24.36
N SER A 16 -15.22 2.47 -25.58
CA SER A 16 -14.15 1.57 -26.01
C SER A 16 -12.90 1.71 -25.13
N THR A 17 -12.54 2.94 -24.74
CA THR A 17 -11.42 3.19 -23.85
C THR A 17 -11.68 2.67 -22.44
N GLN A 18 -12.91 2.78 -21.92
CA GLN A 18 -13.28 2.16 -20.64
C GLN A 18 -13.14 0.63 -20.67
N ALA A 19 -13.56 -0.02 -21.76
CA ALA A 19 -13.37 -1.47 -21.93
C ALA A 19 -11.88 -1.84 -21.97
N LEU A 20 -11.05 -1.04 -22.65
CA LEU A 20 -9.60 -1.21 -22.68
C LEU A 20 -8.98 -1.07 -21.28
N LEU A 21 -9.42 -0.09 -20.48
CA LEU A 21 -8.95 0.06 -19.10
C LEU A 21 -9.29 -1.16 -18.24
N THR A 22 -10.48 -1.72 -18.40
CA THR A 22 -10.87 -2.96 -17.70
C THR A 22 -9.92 -4.09 -18.07
N HIS A 23 -9.63 -4.27 -19.36
CA HIS A 23 -8.67 -5.27 -19.83
C HIS A 23 -7.27 -5.04 -19.25
N TYR A 24 -6.77 -3.80 -19.25
CA TYR A 24 -5.48 -3.46 -18.65
C TYR A 24 -5.44 -3.77 -17.14
N ARG A 25 -6.49 -3.43 -16.39
CA ARG A 25 -6.55 -3.71 -14.95
C ARG A 25 -6.56 -5.21 -14.68
N SER A 26 -7.31 -5.99 -15.48
CA SER A 26 -7.32 -7.45 -15.41
C SER A 26 -5.94 -8.06 -15.73
N SER A 27 -5.23 -7.52 -16.73
CA SER A 27 -3.88 -8.01 -17.09
C SER A 27 -2.83 -7.76 -16.01
N LEU A 28 -3.05 -6.76 -15.15
CA LEU A 28 -2.16 -6.42 -14.04
C LEU A 28 -2.59 -7.07 -12.71
N ALA A 29 -3.71 -7.78 -12.68
CA ALA A 29 -4.16 -8.48 -11.49
C ALA A 29 -3.15 -9.60 -11.13
N PRO A 30 -2.95 -9.89 -9.84
CA PRO A 30 -2.09 -10.99 -9.42
C PRO A 30 -2.59 -12.30 -10.06
N PRO A 31 -1.69 -13.13 -10.64
CA PRO A 31 -2.10 -14.38 -11.25
C PRO A 31 -2.58 -15.35 -10.16
N ASN A 32 -3.76 -15.96 -10.36
CA ASN A 32 -4.28 -17.03 -9.48
C ASN A 32 -3.55 -18.37 -9.65
N ASP A 33 -2.64 -18.48 -10.63
CA ASP A 33 -1.85 -19.67 -10.92
C ASP A 33 -0.42 -19.28 -11.35
N PRO A 34 0.65 -19.93 -10.85
CA PRO A 34 2.04 -19.59 -11.17
C PRO A 34 2.46 -20.01 -12.60
N SER A 35 1.53 -20.47 -13.45
CA SER A 35 1.81 -20.99 -14.79
C SER A 35 1.12 -20.15 -15.87
N ALA A 36 1.49 -18.87 -16.01
CA ALA A 36 0.97 -18.04 -17.11
C ALA A 36 2.08 -17.21 -17.76
N SER A 37 2.62 -17.79 -18.84
CA SER A 37 3.26 -17.18 -20.02
C SER A 37 4.19 -15.98 -19.79
N GLU A 38 5.49 -16.27 -19.83
CA GLU A 38 6.55 -15.31 -20.13
C GLU A 38 6.28 -14.64 -21.49
N ILE A 39 5.76 -13.42 -21.48
CA ILE A 39 5.72 -12.61 -22.70
C ILE A 39 7.15 -12.11 -22.93
N SER A 40 7.89 -12.78 -23.81
CA SER A 40 9.17 -12.31 -24.33
C SER A 40 8.97 -10.96 -25.01
N THR A 41 9.18 -9.87 -24.28
CA THR A 41 9.12 -8.50 -24.78
C THR A 41 10.52 -7.92 -24.77
N ASN A 42 10.88 -7.28 -25.88
CA ASN A 42 12.14 -6.60 -26.15
C ASN A 42 12.72 -5.94 -24.88
N GLU A 43 14.03 -6.15 -24.65
CA GLU A 43 14.79 -5.62 -23.52
C GLU A 43 14.43 -4.17 -23.20
N LEU A 44 13.61 -3.98 -22.16
CA LEU A 44 13.25 -2.66 -21.69
C LEU A 44 14.41 -2.17 -20.82
N SER A 45 15.17 -1.18 -21.30
CA SER A 45 16.43 -0.79 -20.66
C SER A 45 16.28 -0.29 -19.21
N ASN A 46 15.06 0.10 -18.78
CA ASN A 46 14.63 0.27 -17.39
C ASN A 46 13.09 0.48 -17.31
N PRO A 47 12.30 -0.42 -16.66
CA PRO A 47 10.84 -0.26 -16.56
C PRO A 47 10.41 0.98 -15.78
N LEU A 48 11.15 1.40 -14.75
CA LEU A 48 10.80 2.58 -13.95
C LEU A 48 10.92 3.89 -14.74
N ASP A 49 11.88 3.97 -15.67
CA ASP A 49 12.04 5.15 -16.54
C ASP A 49 10.85 5.28 -17.51
N VAL A 50 10.38 4.15 -18.06
CA VAL A 50 9.19 4.12 -18.92
C VAL A 50 7.94 4.52 -18.14
N ILE A 51 7.78 4.01 -16.92
CA ILE A 51 6.68 4.42 -16.03
C ILE A 51 6.77 5.93 -15.76
N LYS A 52 7.93 6.44 -15.35
CA LYS A 52 8.12 7.88 -15.09
C LYS A 52 7.77 8.76 -16.28
N ALA A 53 8.23 8.38 -17.48
CA ALA A 53 7.93 9.12 -18.71
C ALA A 53 6.44 9.09 -19.05
N THR A 54 5.80 7.91 -19.01
CA THR A 54 4.38 7.74 -19.33
C THR A 54 3.47 8.40 -18.29
N THR A 55 3.81 8.37 -17.01
CA THR A 55 3.07 9.07 -15.95
C THR A 55 3.17 10.59 -16.10
N THR A 56 4.37 11.12 -16.42
CA THR A 56 4.55 12.56 -16.69
C THR A 56 3.71 13.00 -17.88
N LEU A 57 3.71 12.19 -18.94
CA LEU A 57 2.89 12.45 -20.12
C LEU A 57 1.39 12.40 -19.76
N LEU A 58 0.92 11.39 -19.04
CA LEU A 58 -0.47 11.30 -18.61
C LEU A 58 -0.90 12.54 -17.79
N LYS A 59 -0.06 13.00 -16.85
CA LYS A 59 -0.32 14.20 -16.06
C LYS A 59 -0.52 15.43 -16.95
N SER A 60 0.33 15.62 -17.97
CA SER A 60 0.19 16.72 -18.94
C SER A 60 -1.10 16.60 -19.78
N HIS A 61 -1.48 15.38 -20.15
CA HIS A 61 -2.72 15.11 -20.86
C HIS A 61 -3.95 15.41 -19.98
N ALA A 62 -3.91 15.06 -18.69
CA ALA A 62 -4.96 15.36 -17.73
C ALA A 62 -5.17 16.88 -17.57
N THR A 63 -4.09 17.66 -17.46
CA THR A 63 -4.17 19.14 -17.42
C THR A 63 -4.82 19.70 -18.69
N THR A 64 -4.38 19.23 -19.85
CA THR A 64 -4.94 19.68 -21.13
C THR A 64 -6.43 19.31 -21.25
N LEU A 65 -6.79 18.08 -20.84
CA LEU A 65 -8.19 17.62 -20.85
C LEU A 65 -9.06 18.45 -19.91
N SER A 66 -8.57 18.77 -18.72
CA SER A 66 -9.26 19.68 -17.78
C SER A 66 -9.60 21.02 -18.44
N LEU A 67 -8.61 21.65 -19.09
CA LEU A 67 -8.83 22.91 -19.81
C LEU A 67 -9.87 22.77 -20.93
N LEU A 68 -9.83 21.68 -21.70
CA LEU A 68 -10.78 21.42 -22.79
C LEU A 68 -12.22 21.17 -22.30
N LEU A 69 -12.38 20.56 -21.13
CA LEU A 69 -13.69 20.29 -20.53
C LEU A 69 -14.28 21.53 -19.86
N LEU A 70 -13.43 22.38 -19.28
CA LEU A 70 -13.83 23.61 -18.60
C LEU A 70 -14.12 24.78 -19.55
N THR A 71 -13.48 24.80 -20.73
CA THR A 71 -13.54 25.93 -21.67
C THR A 71 -14.67 25.75 -22.68
N PRO A 72 -15.69 26.63 -22.72
CA PRO A 72 -16.72 26.61 -23.75
C PRO A 72 -16.18 27.18 -25.08
N PRO A 73 -16.62 26.67 -26.24
CA PRO A 73 -17.50 25.52 -26.43
C PRO A 73 -16.73 24.19 -26.32
N LEU A 74 -17.41 23.14 -25.84
CA LEU A 74 -16.86 21.79 -25.87
C LEU A 74 -16.53 21.42 -27.32
N THR A 75 -15.30 20.95 -27.55
CA THR A 75 -14.82 20.59 -28.89
C THR A 75 -14.55 19.08 -28.95
N PRO A 76 -15.55 18.26 -29.32
CA PRO A 76 -15.45 16.80 -29.24
C PRO A 76 -14.30 16.22 -30.06
N SER A 77 -14.01 16.76 -31.25
CA SER A 77 -12.91 16.27 -32.10
C SER A 77 -11.53 16.40 -31.43
N VAL A 78 -11.30 17.46 -30.65
CA VAL A 78 -10.05 17.66 -29.92
C VAL A 78 -9.97 16.71 -28.72
N ILE A 79 -11.10 16.47 -28.05
CA ILE A 79 -11.18 15.50 -26.95
C ILE A 79 -10.95 14.09 -27.47
N ILE A 80 -11.55 13.71 -28.60
CA ILE A 80 -11.33 12.43 -29.27
C ILE A 80 -9.85 12.21 -29.56
N ALA A 81 -9.18 13.18 -30.21
CA ALA A 81 -7.76 13.10 -30.49
C ALA A 81 -6.95 12.90 -29.20
N LYS A 82 -7.26 13.70 -28.16
CA LYS A 82 -6.54 13.63 -26.89
C LYS A 82 -6.73 12.30 -26.17
N LEU A 83 -7.94 11.74 -26.18
CA LEU A 83 -8.22 10.41 -25.62
C LEU A 83 -7.50 9.31 -26.40
N GLY A 84 -7.48 9.40 -27.74
CA GLY A 84 -6.72 8.48 -28.59
C GLY A 84 -5.21 8.50 -28.29
N ASP A 85 -4.63 9.70 -28.12
CA ASP A 85 -3.22 9.85 -27.76
C ASP A 85 -2.92 9.24 -26.39
N VAL A 86 -3.80 9.42 -25.40
CA VAL A 86 -3.65 8.85 -24.05
C VAL A 86 -3.68 7.31 -24.09
N SER A 87 -4.66 6.75 -24.80
CA SER A 87 -4.86 5.30 -24.88
C SER A 87 -3.71 4.59 -25.60
N SER A 88 -3.26 5.15 -26.73
CA SER A 88 -2.18 4.55 -27.54
C SER A 88 -0.77 4.80 -26.99
N GLY A 89 -0.57 5.90 -26.24
CA GLY A 89 0.72 6.27 -25.69
C GLY A 89 0.88 5.89 -24.22
N PRO A 90 0.63 6.83 -23.27
CA PRO A 90 0.99 6.67 -21.88
C PRO A 90 0.30 5.50 -21.18
N LEU A 91 -0.97 5.19 -21.49
CA LEU A 91 -1.65 4.06 -20.85
C LEU A 91 -1.05 2.72 -21.27
N SER A 92 -0.90 2.48 -22.57
CA SER A 92 -0.29 1.25 -23.07
C SER A 92 1.14 1.09 -22.57
N GLY A 93 1.96 2.14 -22.67
CA GLY A 93 3.37 2.08 -22.24
C GLY A 93 3.52 1.80 -20.75
N MET A 94 2.66 2.39 -19.91
CA MET A 94 2.68 2.18 -18.47
C MET A 94 2.26 0.76 -18.09
N VAL A 95 1.22 0.22 -18.74
CA VAL A 95 0.76 -1.16 -18.50
C VAL A 95 1.82 -2.16 -18.95
N THR A 96 2.43 -1.97 -20.12
CA THR A 96 3.53 -2.82 -20.59
C THR A 96 4.72 -2.78 -19.62
N ALA A 97 5.12 -1.61 -19.15
CA ALA A 97 6.22 -1.49 -18.19
C ALA A 97 5.91 -2.10 -16.82
N ALA A 98 4.66 -2.01 -16.35
CA ALA A 98 4.22 -2.62 -15.08
C ALA A 98 4.04 -4.15 -15.17
N ALA A 99 3.67 -4.66 -16.35
CA ALA A 99 3.58 -6.09 -16.63
C ALA A 99 4.96 -6.72 -16.86
N TYR A 100 5.96 -5.93 -17.25
CA TYR A 100 7.32 -6.40 -17.51
C TYR A 100 7.90 -7.13 -16.30
N THR A 101 8.31 -8.37 -16.53
CA THR A 101 8.87 -9.26 -15.51
C THR A 101 10.21 -9.79 -16.04
N PRO A 102 11.32 -9.06 -15.81
CA PRO A 102 12.64 -9.50 -16.26
C PRO A 102 13.07 -10.76 -15.49
N GLN A 103 13.91 -11.59 -16.11
CA GLN A 103 14.51 -12.73 -15.43
C GLN A 103 15.52 -12.24 -14.37
N GLU A 104 15.74 -13.06 -13.35
CA GLU A 104 16.63 -12.74 -12.23
C GLU A 104 18.03 -12.35 -12.71
N GLY A 105 18.54 -11.21 -12.23
CA GLY A 105 19.86 -10.70 -12.59
C GLY A 105 19.92 -10.02 -13.98
N GLN A 106 18.80 -9.87 -14.69
CA GLN A 106 18.73 -9.04 -15.88
C GLN A 106 18.61 -7.55 -15.53
N LYS A 107 19.08 -6.71 -16.45
CA LYS A 107 18.92 -5.26 -16.36
C LYS A 107 17.44 -4.91 -16.31
N GLY A 108 17.02 -4.25 -15.23
CA GLY A 108 15.61 -3.92 -14.98
C GLY A 108 14.92 -4.78 -13.94
N ASP A 109 15.60 -5.77 -13.33
CA ASP A 109 15.08 -6.48 -12.15
C ASP A 109 15.05 -5.54 -10.94
N VAL A 110 13.87 -5.00 -10.66
CA VAL A 110 13.59 -4.09 -9.55
C VAL A 110 13.15 -4.82 -8.26
N GLY A 111 13.16 -6.16 -8.24
CA GLY A 111 12.66 -6.96 -7.13
C GLY A 111 11.13 -7.09 -7.10
N ASN A 112 10.61 -8.11 -6.41
CA ASN A 112 9.17 -8.39 -6.41
C ASN A 112 8.38 -7.29 -5.70
N ILE A 113 8.90 -6.77 -4.59
CA ILE A 113 8.21 -5.73 -3.81
C ILE A 113 7.93 -4.47 -4.63
N VAL A 114 8.88 -4.00 -5.44
CA VAL A 114 8.67 -2.84 -6.32
C VAL A 114 7.72 -3.18 -7.45
N ARG A 115 7.83 -4.38 -8.05
CA ARG A 115 6.89 -4.80 -9.11
C ARG A 115 5.45 -4.82 -8.62
N VAL A 116 5.20 -5.40 -7.45
CA VAL A 116 3.85 -5.46 -6.85
C VAL A 116 3.32 -4.05 -6.57
N GLU A 117 4.13 -3.18 -5.98
CA GLU A 117 3.72 -1.79 -5.70
C GLU A 117 3.45 -1.00 -6.99
N VAL A 118 4.34 -1.09 -7.98
CA VAL A 118 4.16 -0.44 -9.28
C VAL A 118 2.86 -0.90 -9.93
N ARG A 119 2.57 -2.21 -9.96
CA ARG A 119 1.32 -2.74 -10.50
C ARG A 119 0.10 -2.17 -9.78
N ALA A 120 0.13 -2.15 -8.44
CA ALA A 120 -0.96 -1.60 -7.64
C ALA A 120 -1.19 -0.10 -7.92
N GLN A 121 -0.12 0.70 -8.00
CA GLN A 121 -0.22 2.13 -8.30
C GLN A 121 -0.71 2.39 -9.73
N VAL A 122 -0.25 1.62 -10.72
CA VAL A 122 -0.75 1.70 -12.09
C VAL A 122 -2.23 1.32 -12.16
N GLN A 123 -2.67 0.25 -11.48
CA GLN A 123 -4.09 -0.11 -11.40
C GLN A 123 -4.94 0.99 -10.75
N ARG A 124 -4.44 1.62 -9.68
CA ARG A 124 -5.09 2.79 -9.06
C ARG A 124 -5.23 3.93 -10.06
N LEU A 125 -4.14 4.29 -10.74
CA LEU A 125 -4.13 5.35 -11.74
C LEU A 125 -5.09 5.08 -12.90
N LEU A 126 -5.12 3.85 -13.44
CA LEU A 126 -6.10 3.42 -14.44
C LEU A 126 -7.54 3.58 -13.93
N GLY A 127 -7.80 3.29 -12.66
CA GLY A 127 -9.10 3.52 -12.02
C GLY A 127 -9.48 5.01 -11.98
N THR A 128 -8.56 5.88 -11.55
CA THR A 128 -8.80 7.33 -11.52
C THR A 128 -9.05 7.90 -12.93
N TRP A 129 -8.32 7.41 -13.95
CA TRP A 129 -8.56 7.79 -15.33
C TRP A 129 -9.91 7.28 -15.85
N GLY A 130 -10.32 6.07 -15.47
CA GLY A 130 -11.65 5.53 -15.77
C GLY A 130 -12.79 6.40 -15.24
N TYR A 131 -12.62 6.99 -14.06
CA TYR A 131 -13.58 7.96 -13.51
C TYR A 131 -13.66 9.23 -14.38
N VAL A 132 -12.53 9.78 -14.83
CA VAL A 132 -12.49 10.91 -15.78
C VAL A 132 -13.22 10.56 -17.09
N LEU A 133 -13.01 9.37 -17.64
CA LEU A 133 -13.74 8.91 -18.84
C LEU A 133 -15.25 8.83 -18.61
N GLY A 134 -15.69 8.33 -17.45
CA GLY A 134 -17.11 8.29 -17.10
C GLY A 134 -17.73 9.69 -17.03
N MET A 135 -16.98 10.68 -16.56
CA MET A 135 -17.40 12.07 -16.55
C MET A 135 -17.46 12.68 -17.97
N VAL A 136 -16.47 12.40 -18.82
CA VAL A 136 -16.48 12.82 -20.24
C VAL A 136 -17.70 12.24 -20.97
N LEU A 137 -18.03 10.97 -20.71
CA LEU A 137 -19.20 10.30 -21.26
C LEU A 137 -20.50 11.02 -20.87
N LYS A 138 -20.71 11.26 -19.57
CA LYS A 138 -21.90 11.98 -19.05
C LYS A 138 -22.05 13.37 -19.70
N MET A 139 -20.95 14.11 -19.84
CA MET A 139 -20.95 15.43 -20.49
C MET A 139 -21.28 15.35 -21.98
N ALA A 140 -20.84 14.29 -22.68
CA ALA A 140 -21.11 14.08 -24.09
C ALA A 140 -22.60 13.70 -24.33
N GLU A 141 -23.15 12.79 -23.52
CA GLU A 141 -24.54 12.33 -23.58
C GLU A 141 -25.52 13.48 -23.29
N ARG A 142 -25.30 14.26 -22.23
CA ARG A 142 -26.12 15.44 -21.90
C ARG A 142 -26.19 16.44 -23.06
N ARG A 143 -25.08 16.63 -23.78
CA ARG A 143 -25.00 17.56 -24.93
C ARG A 143 -25.57 16.96 -26.22
N GLN A 144 -25.69 15.63 -26.30
CA GLN A 144 -26.38 14.94 -27.37
C GLN A 144 -27.91 15.06 -27.22
N ASP A 145 -28.42 14.87 -26.00
CA ASP A 145 -29.86 14.86 -25.69
C ASP A 145 -30.45 16.26 -25.46
N GLY A 146 -29.61 17.26 -25.23
CA GLY A 146 -30.04 18.64 -24.96
C GLY A 146 -30.61 19.37 -26.18
N ASP A 147 -31.75 20.05 -25.97
CA ASP A 147 -32.36 20.99 -26.92
C ASP A 147 -31.42 22.18 -27.17
N GLY A 148 -31.50 22.83 -28.34
CA GLY A 148 -30.45 23.68 -28.95
C GLY A 148 -29.77 24.78 -28.09
N LYS A 149 -30.29 25.12 -26.90
CA LYS A 149 -29.66 26.02 -25.91
C LYS A 149 -28.50 25.38 -25.14
N ALA A 150 -28.54 24.09 -24.81
CA ALA A 150 -27.48 23.38 -24.06
C ALA A 150 -26.19 23.14 -24.88
N LYS A 151 -26.25 23.31 -26.21
CA LYS A 151 -25.10 23.10 -27.12
C LYS A 151 -24.08 24.25 -27.10
N GLY A 152 -24.44 25.41 -26.54
CA GLY A 152 -23.58 26.59 -26.44
C GLY A 152 -23.21 26.98 -25.01
N GLU A 153 -23.94 26.52 -24.00
CA GLU A 153 -23.62 26.78 -22.61
C GLU A 153 -22.38 25.99 -22.16
N GLY A 154 -21.54 26.67 -21.38
CA GLY A 154 -20.39 26.08 -20.73
C GLY A 154 -20.78 25.02 -19.70
N PRO A 155 -19.80 24.30 -19.13
CA PRO A 155 -20.08 23.40 -18.03
C PRO A 155 -20.69 24.18 -16.86
N THR A 156 -21.73 23.59 -16.27
CA THR A 156 -22.35 24.03 -15.02
C THR A 156 -21.33 24.07 -13.89
N GLU A 157 -21.59 24.85 -12.84
CA GLU A 157 -20.66 24.94 -11.70
C GLU A 157 -20.40 23.57 -11.04
N SER A 158 -21.44 22.73 -10.95
CA SER A 158 -21.31 21.35 -10.47
C SER A 158 -20.38 20.50 -11.35
N GLU A 159 -20.48 20.61 -12.68
CA GLU A 159 -19.60 19.88 -13.60
C GLU A 159 -18.17 20.41 -13.52
N ARG A 160 -17.97 21.73 -13.35
CA ARG A 160 -16.65 22.31 -13.16
C ARG A 160 -15.98 21.76 -11.92
N GLN A 161 -16.71 21.69 -10.81
CA GLN A 161 -16.19 21.14 -9.57
C GLN A 161 -15.90 19.63 -9.69
N GLU A 162 -16.76 18.87 -10.38
CA GLU A 162 -16.53 17.44 -10.65
C GLU A 162 -15.28 17.23 -11.51
N VAL A 163 -15.08 18.03 -12.56
CA VAL A 163 -13.89 17.99 -13.43
C VAL A 163 -12.62 18.29 -12.64
N LEU A 164 -12.62 19.38 -11.87
CA LEU A 164 -11.44 19.77 -11.09
C LEU A 164 -11.10 18.73 -10.03
N SER A 165 -12.12 18.18 -9.35
CA SER A 165 -11.94 17.11 -8.38
C SER A 165 -11.37 15.84 -9.02
N ALA A 166 -11.99 15.36 -10.11
CA ALA A 166 -11.55 14.16 -10.83
C ALA A 166 -10.10 14.27 -11.33
N ILE A 167 -9.73 15.43 -11.88
CA ILE A 167 -8.38 15.69 -12.38
C ILE A 167 -7.38 15.83 -11.22
N GLY A 168 -7.78 16.43 -10.10
CA GLY A 168 -6.97 16.48 -8.88
C GLY A 168 -6.59 15.07 -8.40
N VAL A 169 -7.55 14.14 -8.35
CA VAL A 169 -7.29 12.75 -7.98
C VAL A 169 -6.33 12.06 -8.96
N VAL A 170 -6.45 12.31 -10.27
CA VAL A 170 -5.50 11.79 -11.27
C VAL A 170 -4.09 12.36 -11.04
N TRP A 171 -3.97 13.65 -10.71
CA TRP A 171 -2.68 14.27 -10.41
C TRP A 171 -2.03 13.67 -9.18
N GLU A 172 -2.78 13.49 -8.09
CA GLU A 172 -2.28 12.85 -6.87
C GLU A 172 -1.79 11.42 -7.15
N ALA A 173 -2.54 10.65 -7.94
CA ALA A 173 -2.13 9.32 -8.36
C ALA A 173 -0.87 9.33 -9.24
N CYS A 174 -0.74 10.31 -10.15
CA CYS A 174 0.48 10.51 -10.93
C CYS A 174 1.68 10.87 -10.04
N ASP A 175 1.49 11.77 -9.08
CA ASP A 175 2.55 12.23 -8.18
C ASP A 175 3.02 11.13 -7.23
N ALA A 176 2.12 10.29 -6.74
CA ALA A 176 2.46 9.10 -5.96
C ALA A 176 3.33 8.13 -6.77
N LEU A 177 2.97 7.86 -8.03
CA LEU A 177 3.71 6.96 -8.91
C LEU A 177 5.07 7.55 -9.34
N LEU A 178 5.15 8.86 -9.60
CA LEU A 178 6.41 9.55 -9.88
C LEU A 178 7.34 9.51 -8.67
N LYS A 179 6.79 9.71 -7.47
CA LYS A 179 7.55 9.60 -6.22
C LYS A 179 8.09 8.18 -6.03
N LEU A 180 7.29 7.15 -6.27
CA LEU A 180 7.76 5.76 -6.24
C LEU A 180 8.94 5.52 -7.19
N CYS A 181 8.87 6.05 -8.41
CA CYS A 181 9.96 5.93 -9.39
C CYS A 181 11.22 6.69 -8.96
N ALA A 182 11.07 7.81 -8.24
CA ALA A 182 12.20 8.61 -7.73
C ALA A 182 12.85 8.00 -6.48
N ASP A 183 12.03 7.51 -5.55
CA ASP A 183 12.43 6.92 -4.28
C ASP A 183 13.05 5.52 -4.48
N GLY A 184 12.62 4.81 -5.54
CA GLY A 184 13.12 3.50 -5.92
C GLY A 184 12.88 2.42 -4.86
N VAL A 185 13.63 1.31 -4.95
CA VAL A 185 13.51 0.17 -4.03
C VAL A 185 13.74 0.62 -2.58
N VAL A 186 14.81 1.37 -2.32
CA VAL A 186 15.22 1.78 -0.97
C VAL A 186 14.15 2.63 -0.30
N GLY A 187 13.65 3.66 -0.97
CA GLY A 187 12.63 4.52 -0.40
C GLY A 187 11.32 3.77 -0.16
N LEU A 188 10.94 2.86 -1.05
CA LEU A 188 9.75 2.01 -0.87
C LEU A 188 9.86 1.12 0.37
N VAL A 189 10.95 0.35 0.49
CA VAL A 189 11.08 -0.61 1.60
C VAL A 189 11.24 0.10 2.95
N VAL A 190 11.93 1.23 2.99
CA VAL A 190 12.02 2.07 4.19
C VAL A 190 10.64 2.59 4.58
N LYS A 191 9.87 3.12 3.62
CA LYS A 191 8.51 3.62 3.88
C LYS A 191 7.60 2.50 4.42
N LYS A 192 7.55 1.34 3.74
CA LYS A 192 6.73 0.21 4.17
C LYS A 192 7.14 -0.31 5.55
N ALA A 193 8.44 -0.43 5.83
CA ALA A 193 8.90 -0.86 7.15
C ALA A 193 8.56 0.16 8.25
N GLN A 194 8.53 1.46 7.94
CA GLN A 194 8.07 2.49 8.87
C GLN A 194 6.57 2.39 9.14
N GLU A 195 5.76 2.18 8.09
CA GLU A 195 4.31 1.97 8.21
C GLU A 195 4.00 0.73 9.04
N LEU A 196 4.63 -0.43 8.75
CA LEU A 196 4.46 -1.67 9.52
C LEU A 196 4.88 -1.50 10.99
N ARG A 197 5.96 -0.76 11.25
CA ARG A 197 6.38 -0.44 12.61
C ARG A 197 5.36 0.43 13.33
N ALA A 198 4.75 1.40 12.65
CA ALA A 198 3.73 2.25 13.24
C ALA A 198 2.53 1.40 13.65
N VAL A 199 2.01 0.56 12.74
CA VAL A 199 0.93 -0.38 13.04
C VAL A 199 1.25 -1.27 14.24
N LEU A 200 2.47 -1.82 14.31
CA LEU A 200 2.92 -2.60 15.47
C LEU A 200 2.88 -1.79 16.77
N LEU A 201 3.34 -0.53 16.76
CA LEU A 201 3.34 0.29 17.96
C LEU A 201 1.93 0.70 18.40
N ASP A 202 1.06 0.98 17.44
CA ASP A 202 -0.33 1.33 17.72
C ASP A 202 -1.03 0.13 18.39
N ALA A 203 -0.84 -1.09 17.87
CA ALA A 203 -1.37 -2.31 18.48
C ALA A 203 -0.77 -2.61 19.88
N ILE A 204 0.51 -2.28 20.11
CA ILE A 204 1.13 -2.41 21.45
C ILE A 204 0.50 -1.44 22.44
N GLU A 205 0.22 -0.20 22.02
CA GLU A 205 -0.41 0.78 22.89
C GLU A 205 -1.86 0.38 23.18
N GLU A 206 -2.61 -0.08 22.18
CA GLU A 206 -3.97 -0.63 22.36
C GLU A 206 -3.99 -1.78 23.37
N LEU A 207 -3.09 -2.76 23.24
CA LEU A 207 -2.97 -3.87 24.20
C LEU A 207 -2.58 -3.43 25.61
N LYS A 208 -1.80 -2.35 25.71
CA LYS A 208 -1.37 -1.78 26.99
C LYS A 208 -2.52 -1.04 27.66
N GLU A 209 -3.25 -0.20 26.91
CA GLU A 209 -4.45 0.50 27.40
C GLU A 209 -5.50 -0.52 27.88
N TRP A 210 -5.76 -1.57 27.09
CA TRP A 210 -6.66 -2.65 27.50
C TRP A 210 -6.22 -3.34 28.81
N GLY A 211 -4.91 -3.47 29.05
CA GLY A 211 -4.35 -4.04 30.28
C GLY A 211 -4.33 -3.12 31.49
N GLU A 212 -4.31 -1.79 31.27
CA GLU A 212 -4.24 -0.75 32.30
C GLU A 212 -5.65 -0.33 32.79
N ASP A 213 -6.69 -0.41 31.94
CA ASP A 213 -8.10 -0.16 32.26
C ASP A 213 -8.70 -1.09 33.35
N ILE A 214 -7.88 -1.97 33.94
CA ILE A 214 -8.27 -2.93 35.00
C ILE A 214 -7.86 -2.42 36.40
N ASP A 215 -6.99 -1.41 36.52
CA ASP A 215 -6.43 -0.97 37.79
C ASP A 215 -7.02 0.36 38.35
N GLU A 216 -7.89 1.07 37.62
CA GLU A 216 -8.41 2.39 38.02
C GLU A 216 -9.85 2.44 38.61
N ASP A 217 -10.53 1.31 38.84
CA ASP A 217 -11.86 1.28 39.51
C ASP A 217 -11.76 0.85 40.99
N ASP A 218 -10.98 1.53 41.83
CA ASP A 218 -11.06 1.37 43.30
C ASP A 218 -10.35 2.48 44.12
N GLU A 219 -10.43 3.75 43.69
CA GLU A 219 -10.22 4.88 44.60
C GLU A 219 -11.36 5.90 44.49
N ASP A 220 -12.59 5.48 44.78
CA ASP A 220 -13.59 6.42 45.28
C ASP A 220 -14.14 5.98 46.63
N GLU A 221 -13.99 6.91 47.57
CA GLU A 221 -14.09 6.73 49.00
C GLU A 221 -15.42 6.10 49.44
N ALA A 222 -15.33 4.96 50.13
CA ALA A 222 -16.32 4.57 51.12
C ALA A 222 -16.35 5.60 52.26
N LYS A 223 -17.10 6.69 52.07
CA LYS A 223 -17.64 7.52 53.16
C LYS A 223 -19.14 7.62 53.02
N GLY A 224 -19.81 6.92 53.93
CA GLY A 224 -21.24 6.75 53.94
C GLY A 224 -22.04 8.06 53.92
N SER A 225 -23.14 8.01 53.17
CA SER A 225 -24.38 8.65 53.56
C SER A 225 -25.51 7.71 53.20
N ASP A 226 -26.12 7.16 54.25
CA ASP A 226 -27.42 6.52 54.25
C ASP A 226 -28.46 7.45 53.61
N LYS A 227 -29.17 6.98 52.55
CA LYS A 227 -30.56 7.33 52.18
C LYS A 227 -30.98 6.71 50.84
N GLU A 228 -31.85 5.71 50.98
CA GLU A 228 -33.11 5.46 50.24
C GLU A 228 -33.24 5.87 48.76
N ASP A 229 -33.65 4.86 47.97
CA ASP A 229 -34.60 4.93 46.85
C ASP A 229 -34.11 5.55 45.53
N ASP A 230 -33.83 4.72 44.51
CA ASP A 230 -34.84 4.37 43.49
C ASP A 230 -34.22 3.41 42.46
N GLY A 231 -34.99 2.42 42.05
CA GLY A 231 -34.54 1.40 41.10
C GLY A 231 -34.51 1.94 39.66
N PHE A 232 -33.31 2.10 39.11
CA PHE A 232 -33.06 1.99 37.68
C PHE A 232 -31.72 1.27 37.50
N GLY A 233 -31.81 -0.05 37.31
CA GLY A 233 -30.68 -0.90 36.97
C GLY A 233 -30.07 -0.40 35.67
N ASP A 234 -28.79 -0.13 35.76
CA ASP A 234 -27.85 0.20 34.71
C ASP A 234 -27.91 -0.85 33.59
N GLU A 235 -28.66 -0.58 32.52
CA GLU A 235 -28.75 -1.43 31.33
C GLU A 235 -27.64 -1.14 30.31
N ASP A 236 -26.73 -0.20 30.60
CA ASP A 236 -25.60 0.14 29.72
C ASP A 236 -24.30 -0.63 30.05
N ASP A 237 -24.27 -1.42 31.14
CA ASP A 237 -23.08 -2.18 31.56
C ASP A 237 -23.10 -3.68 31.17
N ILE A 238 -24.11 -4.11 30.41
CA ILE A 238 -24.22 -5.51 29.93
C ILE A 238 -23.20 -5.85 28.84
N PHE A 239 -22.65 -4.86 28.15
CA PHE A 239 -21.65 -5.06 27.08
C PHE A 239 -20.21 -4.71 27.49
N SER A 240 -19.96 -4.16 28.69
CA SER A 240 -18.62 -3.75 29.14
C SER A 240 -17.88 -4.83 29.95
N ALA A 241 -18.61 -5.81 30.51
CA ALA A 241 -18.08 -6.68 31.56
C ALA A 241 -17.69 -8.11 31.15
N SER A 242 -17.87 -8.54 29.90
CA SER A 242 -17.70 -9.97 29.55
C SER A 242 -16.30 -10.40 29.06
N ASN A 243 -15.38 -9.46 28.79
CA ASN A 243 -14.01 -9.77 28.28
C ASN A 243 -12.90 -8.93 28.94
N LYS A 244 -13.10 -8.49 30.19
CA LYS A 244 -12.08 -7.76 30.94
C LYS A 244 -11.28 -8.71 31.82
N LEU A 245 -9.97 -8.50 31.87
CA LEU A 245 -9.05 -9.26 32.71
C LEU A 245 -9.47 -9.13 34.19
N GLY A 246 -9.78 -10.24 34.84
CA GLY A 246 -10.16 -10.23 36.25
C GLY A 246 -9.01 -9.75 37.14
N LYS A 247 -9.31 -9.01 38.23
CA LYS A 247 -8.33 -8.57 39.25
C LYS A 247 -7.46 -9.72 39.82
N ASP A 248 -7.93 -10.96 39.73
CA ASP A 248 -7.25 -12.15 40.24
C ASP A 248 -6.34 -12.86 39.23
N ASP A 249 -6.33 -12.47 37.95
CA ASP A 249 -5.62 -13.18 36.88
C ASP A 249 -4.16 -12.72 36.73
N LYS A 250 -3.39 -12.89 37.81
CA LYS A 250 -2.00 -12.42 37.92
C LYS A 250 -1.06 -13.05 36.88
N GLU A 251 -1.33 -14.28 36.47
CA GLU A 251 -0.53 -15.00 35.48
C GLU A 251 -0.72 -14.37 34.09
N LEU A 252 -1.97 -14.10 33.70
CA LEU A 252 -2.30 -13.46 32.44
C LEU A 252 -1.85 -11.98 32.40
N LYS A 253 -1.96 -11.23 33.51
CA LYS A 253 -1.35 -9.89 33.64
C LYS A 253 0.17 -9.92 33.45
N GLN A 254 0.86 -10.87 34.06
CA GLN A 254 2.31 -11.02 33.92
C GLN A 254 2.71 -11.43 32.49
N LEU A 255 1.89 -12.27 31.84
CA LEU A 255 2.08 -12.64 30.44
C LEU A 255 1.91 -11.43 29.52
N LEU A 256 0.87 -10.62 29.72
CA LEU A 256 0.62 -9.38 28.96
C LEU A 256 1.79 -8.41 29.08
N ASP A 257 2.26 -8.15 30.30
CA ASP A 257 3.45 -7.32 30.56
C ASP A 257 4.70 -7.81 29.83
N THR A 258 4.89 -9.14 29.81
CA THR A 258 6.02 -9.79 29.14
C THR A 258 5.88 -9.68 27.62
N SER A 259 4.67 -9.87 27.09
CA SER A 259 4.32 -9.68 25.69
C SER A 259 4.63 -8.25 25.25
N ILE A 260 4.11 -7.24 25.94
CA ILE A 260 4.34 -5.82 25.63
C ILE A 260 5.85 -5.50 25.60
N LYS A 261 6.62 -5.99 26.58
CA LYS A 261 8.09 -5.80 26.61
C LYS A 261 8.77 -6.42 25.39
N ARG A 262 8.42 -7.66 25.02
CA ARG A 262 8.96 -8.35 23.85
C ARG A 262 8.55 -7.67 22.54
N LEU A 263 7.29 -7.27 22.40
CA LEU A 263 6.80 -6.56 21.22
C LEU A 263 7.48 -5.19 21.06
N LYS A 264 7.74 -4.46 22.16
CA LYS A 264 8.55 -3.23 22.13
C LYS A 264 9.98 -3.51 21.63
N MET A 265 10.57 -4.65 21.99
CA MET A 265 11.87 -5.07 21.44
C MET A 265 11.81 -5.37 19.95
N VAL A 266 10.73 -5.97 19.45
CA VAL A 266 10.47 -6.13 18.01
C VAL A 266 10.30 -4.75 17.34
N GLY A 267 9.63 -3.79 17.97
CA GLY A 267 9.58 -2.41 17.49
C GLY A 267 10.95 -1.74 17.35
N MET A 268 11.93 -2.10 18.19
CA MET A 268 13.33 -1.66 18.04
C MET A 268 14.05 -2.36 16.88
N LEU A 269 13.74 -3.63 16.60
CA LEU A 269 14.26 -4.36 15.44
C LEU A 269 13.97 -3.61 14.15
N TYR A 270 12.73 -3.15 13.94
CA TYR A 270 12.36 -2.36 12.77
C TYR A 270 13.25 -1.12 12.62
N GLN A 271 13.49 -0.37 13.69
CA GLN A 271 14.34 0.82 13.62
C GLN A 271 15.78 0.47 13.21
N ALA A 272 16.31 -0.62 13.76
CA ALA A 272 17.66 -1.07 13.47
C ALA A 272 17.78 -1.56 12.02
N LEU A 273 16.83 -2.36 11.54
CA LEU A 273 16.75 -2.82 10.15
C LEU A 273 16.63 -1.65 9.18
N ILE A 274 15.75 -0.69 9.46
CA ILE A 274 15.60 0.53 8.64
C ILE A 274 16.93 1.27 8.52
N LYS A 275 17.62 1.51 9.64
CA LYS A 275 18.85 2.31 9.67
C LYS A 275 20.06 1.59 9.05
N ARG A 276 20.20 0.28 9.26
CA ARG A 276 21.45 -0.45 9.00
C ARG A 276 21.37 -1.47 7.86
N ARG A 277 20.18 -1.84 7.40
CA ARG A 277 19.98 -2.80 6.29
C ARG A 277 19.15 -2.21 5.16
N LEU A 278 17.98 -1.64 5.43
CA LEU A 278 17.11 -1.14 4.36
C LEU A 278 17.70 0.11 3.66
N LYS A 279 18.19 1.09 4.43
CA LYS A 279 18.84 2.29 3.87
C LYS A 279 20.16 2.03 3.17
N THR A 280 20.84 0.93 3.49
CA THR A 280 22.13 0.55 2.92
C THR A 280 21.99 -0.48 1.79
N TYR A 281 20.77 -0.80 1.38
CA TYR A 281 20.49 -1.75 0.31
C TYR A 281 21.09 -1.27 -1.03
N PRO A 282 21.87 -2.11 -1.73
CA PRO A 282 22.61 -1.69 -2.91
C PRO A 282 21.73 -1.76 -4.17
N ALA A 283 20.73 -0.88 -4.27
CA ALA A 283 19.76 -0.87 -5.36
C ALA A 283 20.37 -0.62 -6.75
N SER A 284 21.54 0.02 -6.84
CA SER A 284 22.17 0.39 -8.12
C SER A 284 23.16 -0.66 -8.67
N SER A 285 23.62 -1.61 -7.85
CA SER A 285 24.65 -2.58 -8.25
C SER A 285 24.10 -3.86 -8.88
N ILE A 286 22.80 -3.95 -9.16
CA ILE A 286 22.20 -5.04 -9.97
C ILE A 286 22.66 -4.96 -11.44
N SER A 287 23.46 -3.94 -11.80
CA SER A 287 24.00 -3.74 -13.16
C SER A 287 25.18 -4.63 -13.54
N GLU A 288 25.78 -5.39 -12.61
CA GLU A 288 26.84 -6.34 -12.96
C GLU A 288 26.45 -7.75 -12.56
N PRO A 289 26.42 -8.71 -13.50
CA PRO A 289 26.34 -10.12 -13.16
C PRO A 289 27.68 -10.47 -12.51
N THR A 290 27.77 -10.35 -11.18
CA THR A 290 28.90 -10.91 -10.44
C THR A 290 28.84 -12.41 -10.63
N THR A 291 29.69 -12.88 -11.53
CA THR A 291 30.14 -14.26 -11.70
C THR A 291 30.90 -14.67 -10.45
N ALA A 292 30.18 -14.84 -9.34
CA ALA A 292 30.68 -15.50 -8.15
C ALA A 292 29.77 -16.68 -7.85
N THR A 293 29.75 -17.65 -8.77
CA THR A 293 29.33 -19.01 -8.46
C THR A 293 30.41 -19.62 -7.57
N THR A 294 30.23 -19.50 -6.26
CA THR A 294 30.93 -20.34 -5.29
C THR A 294 29.88 -21.06 -4.46
N ASN A 295 29.63 -22.32 -4.83
CA ASN A 295 29.04 -23.41 -4.07
C ASN A 295 28.43 -23.02 -2.71
N GLY A 296 27.12 -22.77 -2.71
CA GLY A 296 26.31 -22.53 -1.53
C GLY A 296 25.04 -21.77 -1.92
N THR A 297 23.90 -22.10 -1.33
CA THR A 297 22.58 -21.50 -1.57
C THR A 297 22.53 -20.02 -1.14
N THR A 298 23.27 -19.14 -1.80
CA THR A 298 23.23 -17.69 -1.54
C THR A 298 22.08 -17.09 -2.33
N LEU A 299 21.00 -16.71 -1.64
CA LEU A 299 19.91 -15.92 -2.22
C LEU A 299 20.48 -14.62 -2.81
N SER A 300 19.90 -14.17 -3.93
CA SER A 300 20.18 -12.84 -4.46
C SER A 300 19.71 -11.76 -3.47
N PRO A 301 20.40 -10.60 -3.38
CA PRO A 301 20.00 -9.53 -2.47
C PRO A 301 18.54 -9.09 -2.61
N SER A 302 17.97 -9.16 -3.83
CA SER A 302 16.56 -8.87 -4.09
C SER A 302 15.62 -9.89 -3.46
N LYS A 303 15.91 -11.20 -3.56
CA LYS A 303 15.12 -12.25 -2.89
C LYS A 303 15.20 -12.15 -1.38
N THR A 304 16.40 -11.92 -0.84
CA THR A 304 16.60 -11.71 0.61
C THR A 304 15.79 -10.50 1.09
N LEU A 305 15.73 -9.43 0.30
CA LEU A 305 14.91 -8.25 0.62
C LEU A 305 13.41 -8.57 0.55
N ASP A 306 12.95 -9.27 -0.49
CA ASP A 306 11.55 -9.66 -0.65
C ASP A 306 11.09 -10.58 0.51
N GLU A 307 11.91 -11.57 0.90
CA GLU A 307 11.65 -12.45 2.03
C GLU A 307 11.66 -11.70 3.36
N LEU A 308 12.62 -10.81 3.58
CA LEU A 308 12.66 -9.95 4.77
C LEU A 308 11.37 -9.13 4.89
N MET A 309 10.94 -8.49 3.81
CA MET A 309 9.73 -7.68 3.81
C MET A 309 8.45 -8.51 3.98
N GLY A 310 8.47 -9.77 3.54
CA GLY A 310 7.45 -10.76 3.85
C GLY A 310 7.35 -11.02 5.36
N LEU A 311 8.48 -11.33 6.01
CA LEU A 311 8.54 -11.56 7.46
C LEU A 311 8.15 -10.32 8.28
N LEU A 312 8.56 -9.12 7.85
CA LEU A 312 8.13 -7.90 8.52
C LEU A 312 6.61 -7.70 8.38
N LYS A 313 6.01 -8.06 7.24
CA LYS A 313 4.57 -7.91 7.07
C LYS A 313 3.75 -8.83 7.98
N THR A 314 4.23 -10.04 8.28
CA THR A 314 3.50 -11.03 9.12
C THR A 314 3.53 -10.70 10.60
N ILE A 315 4.53 -9.94 11.06
CA ILE A 315 4.66 -9.60 12.49
C ILE A 315 3.45 -8.81 13.02
N PRO A 316 3.03 -7.68 12.43
CA PRO A 316 1.83 -6.99 12.89
C PRO A 316 0.56 -7.82 12.78
N GLU A 317 0.44 -8.67 11.76
CA GLU A 317 -0.70 -9.59 11.60
C GLU A 317 -0.74 -10.60 12.76
N THR A 318 0.42 -11.15 13.16
CA THR A 318 0.52 -12.05 14.31
C THR A 318 0.27 -11.32 15.65
N VAL A 319 0.50 -10.01 15.72
CA VAL A 319 0.19 -9.22 16.92
C VAL A 319 -1.32 -8.97 17.05
N ASP A 320 -2.04 -8.82 15.94
CA ASP A 320 -3.51 -8.77 15.92
C ASP A 320 -4.12 -10.09 16.42
N ASP A 321 -3.57 -11.23 15.95
CA ASP A 321 -3.94 -12.55 16.47
C ASP A 321 -3.63 -12.67 17.99
N LEU A 322 -2.49 -12.13 18.44
CA LEU A 322 -2.11 -12.13 19.86
C LEU A 322 -3.07 -11.29 20.70
N ALA A 323 -3.47 -10.12 20.20
CA ALA A 323 -4.46 -9.27 20.86
C ALA A 323 -5.79 -10.02 21.01
N SER A 324 -6.23 -10.71 19.95
CA SER A 324 -7.44 -11.54 19.98
C SER A 324 -7.37 -12.62 21.06
N ALA A 325 -6.25 -13.34 21.18
CA ALA A 325 -6.07 -14.36 22.23
C ALA A 325 -6.09 -13.77 23.65
N PHE A 326 -5.54 -12.56 23.83
CA PHE A 326 -5.64 -11.84 25.11
C PHE A 326 -7.08 -11.43 25.42
N TYR A 327 -7.82 -10.93 24.43
CA TYR A 327 -9.23 -10.57 24.59
C TYR A 327 -10.09 -11.78 24.94
N ASP A 328 -9.79 -12.94 24.37
CA ASP A 328 -10.46 -14.22 24.67
C ASP A 328 -9.99 -14.88 25.98
N LEU A 329 -9.05 -14.26 26.68
CA LEU A 329 -8.45 -14.74 27.93
C LEU A 329 -7.78 -16.12 27.78
N ASP A 330 -7.32 -16.47 26.59
CA ASP A 330 -6.61 -17.73 26.31
C ASP A 330 -5.09 -17.55 26.52
N GLU A 331 -4.65 -17.87 27.73
CA GLU A 331 -3.24 -17.75 28.12
C GLU A 331 -2.30 -18.66 27.29
N ASP A 332 -2.75 -19.87 26.95
CA ASP A 332 -1.94 -20.85 26.24
C ASP A 332 -1.78 -20.48 24.77
N GLU A 333 -2.85 -20.00 24.14
CA GLU A 333 -2.81 -19.46 22.78
C GLU A 333 -1.98 -18.17 22.72
N ALA A 334 -2.16 -17.24 23.67
CA ALA A 334 -1.37 -16.01 23.74
C ALA A 334 0.15 -16.30 23.87
N LYS A 335 0.54 -17.29 24.68
CA LYS A 335 1.95 -17.73 24.77
C LYS A 335 2.49 -18.25 23.43
N GLN A 336 1.72 -19.09 22.75
CA GLN A 336 2.13 -19.69 21.47
C GLN A 336 2.28 -18.62 20.37
N ILE A 337 1.32 -17.70 20.28
CA ILE A 337 1.36 -16.61 19.29
C ILE A 337 2.50 -15.64 19.60
N LEU A 338 2.75 -15.30 20.88
CA LEU A 338 3.91 -14.48 21.26
C LEU A 338 5.23 -15.13 20.85
N GLU A 339 5.39 -16.43 21.08
CA GLU A 339 6.58 -17.18 20.69
C GLU A 339 6.75 -17.19 19.16
N LYS A 340 5.66 -17.40 18.41
CA LYS A 340 5.63 -17.30 16.95
C LYS A 340 6.12 -15.92 16.48
N CYS A 341 5.56 -14.84 17.03
CA CYS A 341 5.97 -13.47 16.70
C CYS A 341 7.47 -13.23 16.98
N CYS A 342 7.98 -13.70 18.12
CA CYS A 342 9.40 -13.60 18.46
C CYS A 342 10.28 -14.41 17.49
N ASN A 343 9.83 -15.59 17.07
CA ASN A 343 10.53 -16.44 16.12
C ASN A 343 10.56 -15.83 14.71
N GLU A 344 9.48 -15.21 14.25
CA GLU A 344 9.44 -14.46 12.99
C GLU A 344 10.43 -13.28 13.02
N ALA A 345 10.47 -12.54 14.12
CA ALA A 345 11.42 -11.44 14.30
C ALA A 345 12.89 -11.92 14.36
N LYS A 346 13.15 -13.07 15.01
CA LYS A 346 14.47 -13.74 15.01
C LYS A 346 14.87 -14.24 13.63
N HIS A 347 13.91 -14.74 12.85
CA HIS A 347 14.17 -15.14 11.47
C HIS A 347 14.53 -13.93 10.59
N ALA A 348 13.75 -12.84 10.71
CA ALA A 348 14.00 -11.60 9.97
C ALA A 348 15.40 -11.04 10.23
N ILE A 349 15.87 -11.02 11.48
CA ILE A 349 17.19 -10.49 11.80
C ILE A 349 18.34 -11.43 11.37
N GLU A 350 18.13 -12.75 11.40
CA GLU A 350 19.14 -13.72 10.97
C GLU A 350 19.34 -13.67 9.45
N LEU A 351 18.25 -13.51 8.69
CA LEU A 351 18.26 -13.39 7.23
C LEU A 351 19.19 -12.26 6.74
N VAL A 352 19.25 -11.15 7.49
CA VAL A 352 20.12 -10.00 7.19
C VAL A 352 21.14 -9.73 8.29
N ARG A 353 21.63 -10.79 8.94
CA ARG A 353 22.61 -10.66 10.03
C ARG A 353 23.89 -9.97 9.56
N HIS A 354 24.40 -10.40 8.41
CA HIS A 354 25.57 -9.79 7.77
C HIS A 354 25.14 -8.61 6.89
N SER A 355 26.08 -7.75 6.52
CA SER A 355 25.82 -6.70 5.55
C SER A 355 25.46 -7.29 4.18
N TRP A 356 24.94 -6.47 3.27
CA TRP A 356 24.68 -6.87 1.87
C TRP A 356 25.96 -7.28 1.11
N THR A 357 27.15 -6.96 1.64
CA THR A 357 28.45 -7.38 1.09
C THR A 357 29.02 -8.61 1.81
N GLY A 358 28.28 -9.21 2.75
CA GLY A 358 28.69 -10.38 3.52
C GLY A 358 29.66 -10.08 4.67
N SER A 359 29.94 -8.81 4.96
CA SER A 359 30.84 -8.42 6.05
C SER A 359 30.12 -8.37 7.40
N GLU A 360 30.85 -8.68 8.48
CA GLU A 360 30.38 -8.37 9.84
C GLU A 360 30.49 -6.86 10.09
N ASP A 361 29.48 -6.31 10.76
CA ASP A 361 29.44 -4.90 11.16
C ASP A 361 28.89 -4.74 12.59
N GLU A 362 28.77 -3.49 13.06
CA GLU A 362 28.17 -3.19 14.38
C GLU A 362 26.78 -3.81 14.54
N PHE A 363 26.00 -3.90 13.44
CA PHE A 363 24.67 -4.50 13.47
C PHE A 363 24.75 -6.01 13.66
N THR A 364 25.74 -6.71 13.11
CA THR A 364 25.97 -8.14 13.36
C THR A 364 26.24 -8.46 14.84
N ILE A 365 26.93 -7.57 15.55
CA ILE A 365 27.17 -7.74 17.00
C ILE A 365 25.90 -7.41 17.79
N TRP A 366 25.22 -6.33 17.41
CA TRP A 366 23.95 -5.93 18.02
C TRP A 366 22.86 -6.99 17.85
N SER A 367 22.75 -7.60 16.67
CA SER A 367 21.74 -8.61 16.37
C SER A 367 21.90 -9.86 17.24
N LYS A 368 23.12 -10.35 17.44
CA LYS A 368 23.41 -11.47 18.36
C LYS A 368 22.92 -11.16 19.78
N LYS A 369 23.21 -9.96 20.29
CA LYS A 369 22.75 -9.52 21.62
C LYS A 369 21.24 -9.37 21.68
N TRP A 370 20.63 -8.79 20.66
CA TRP A 370 19.18 -8.60 20.57
C TRP A 370 18.44 -9.94 20.55
N VAL A 371 18.90 -10.91 19.73
CA VAL A 371 18.33 -12.26 19.68
C VAL A 371 18.42 -12.98 21.03
N SER A 372 19.54 -12.83 21.75
CA SER A 372 19.68 -13.42 23.09
C SER A 372 18.82 -12.75 24.17
N SER A 373 18.35 -11.52 23.92
CA SER A 373 17.56 -10.74 24.87
C SER A 373 16.05 -10.89 24.64
N LEU A 374 15.63 -11.34 23.46
CA LEU A 374 14.23 -11.56 23.07
C LEU A 374 13.75 -12.96 23.50
#